data_AF-A0A0D2X3K0-F1
#
_entry.id   AF-A0A0D2X3K0-F1
#
_cell.length_a   1.000
_cell.length_b   1.000
_cell.length_c   1.000
_cell.angle_alpha   90.00
_cell.angle_beta   90.00
_cell.angle_gamma   90.00
#
_symmetry.space_group_name_H-M   'P 1'
#
loop_
_entity.id
_entity.type
_entity.pdbx_description
1 polymer ?
#
loop_
_entity_poly.entity_id
_entity_poly.type
_entity_poly.pdbx_seq_one_letter_code
_entity_poly.pdbx_strand_id
1 'polypeptide(L)'
;MEERLPEEEIGDAGAKAIAEALKVNATVTTLDLGKNQIGDAGARTIAETLKVNTTLTQLFLYRNQIREGGMNAIAEALKVNTSVTALGLGINQIGDAGAQAIAETLKVNTTVTRLYLDQNQIGEAGAQAIAETLKVNKTLSELYLGDNRISDAGATPIAEALKVNTTLTALDLGKNQIGNLGMMAIAEALKVNTSLTEHNLNVNQIGDEGAKAIAEALKVNTSVKKLNLAFNCIGKVAAQAIQDARPLTELKLNYQINPLAFALRPRLATAEDLQIVFRMLTSGLELENQSASLPALPAEIADLIMDEAYYWQGVERVNWIEGTADGVLKVTVPQSINGNSIRVKVIQVLWDKSTEGKSKQNCVFYLTIRDEQGVVRYECAATPSFVDSTIRLATIWPASHPVIRQMREGWEVQVQPSEPPGDDVLEYLYVGYV
;
A
#
# COMPACT_ATOMS: atom_id res chain seq x y z
N MET A 1 24.45 27.73 -1.48
CA MET A 1 23.28 27.84 -2.36
C MET A 1 23.44 26.71 -3.36
N GLU A 2 23.01 25.50 -2.98
CA GLU A 2 23.00 24.35 -3.89
C GLU A 2 21.67 24.38 -4.63
N GLU A 3 21.68 25.03 -5.79
CA GLU A 3 20.59 24.93 -6.75
C GLU A 3 20.70 23.52 -7.37
N ARG A 4 20.00 22.54 -6.78
CA ARG A 4 19.79 21.23 -7.44
C ARG A 4 19.07 21.54 -8.75
N LEU A 5 19.77 21.41 -9.88
CA LEU A 5 19.14 21.36 -11.19
C LEU A 5 18.03 20.29 -11.15
N PRO A 6 16.81 20.57 -11.63
CA PRO A 6 15.77 19.55 -11.69
C PRO A 6 16.29 18.39 -12.55
N GLU A 7 16.15 17.16 -12.06
CA GLU A 7 16.35 15.97 -12.89
C GLU A 7 15.49 16.14 -14.15
N GLU A 8 16.09 16.09 -15.34
CA GLU A 8 15.36 16.23 -16.62
C GLU A 8 14.49 14.99 -16.85
N GLU A 9 13.34 14.95 -16.18
CA GLU A 9 12.35 13.89 -16.33
C GLU A 9 11.67 13.99 -17.71
N ILE A 10 11.39 12.83 -18.32
CA ILE A 10 10.85 12.74 -19.68
C ILE A 10 9.46 13.39 -19.79
N GLY A 11 8.59 13.18 -18.79
CA GLY A 11 7.21 13.65 -18.77
C GLY A 11 6.35 13.15 -19.94
N ASP A 12 5.15 13.69 -20.09
CA ASP A 12 4.24 13.32 -21.17
C ASP A 12 4.78 13.68 -22.56
N ALA A 13 5.49 14.80 -22.67
CA ALA A 13 6.05 15.27 -23.94
C ALA A 13 7.19 14.37 -24.43
N GLY A 14 8.11 13.98 -23.55
CA GLY A 14 9.16 13.02 -23.89
C GLY A 14 8.60 11.62 -24.15
N ALA A 15 7.58 11.19 -23.40
CA ALA A 15 6.90 9.92 -23.64
C ALA A 15 6.28 9.88 -25.05
N LYS A 16 5.71 11.00 -25.49
CA LYS A 16 5.22 11.16 -26.86
C LYS A 16 6.34 11.04 -27.90
N ALA A 17 7.47 11.71 -27.71
CA ALA A 17 8.59 11.62 -28.66
C ALA A 17 9.14 10.19 -28.77
N ILE A 18 9.27 9.49 -27.64
CA ILE A 18 9.70 8.08 -27.60
C ILE A 18 8.67 7.19 -28.28
N ALA A 19 7.39 7.39 -28.00
CA ALA A 19 6.30 6.65 -28.61
C ALA A 19 6.28 6.84 -30.14
N GLU A 20 6.53 8.03 -30.66
CA GLU A 20 6.64 8.30 -32.09
C GLU A 20 7.83 7.56 -32.73
N ALA A 21 9.00 7.58 -32.09
CA ALA A 21 10.17 6.82 -32.54
C ALA A 21 9.92 5.31 -32.56
N LEU A 22 9.21 4.79 -31.56
CA LEU A 22 8.89 3.36 -31.44
C LEU A 22 7.91 2.85 -32.50
N LYS A 23 7.08 3.70 -33.12
CA LYS A 23 6.17 3.27 -34.19
C LYS A 23 6.90 2.67 -35.39
N VAL A 24 8.11 3.16 -35.67
CA VAL A 24 8.94 2.69 -36.80
C VAL A 24 10.14 1.87 -36.33
N ASN A 25 10.37 1.77 -35.01
CA ASN A 25 11.48 1.01 -34.47
C ASN A 25 11.16 -0.49 -34.51
N ALA A 26 12.02 -1.26 -35.16
CA ALA A 26 11.89 -2.72 -35.29
C ALA A 26 12.91 -3.51 -34.46
N THR A 27 13.58 -2.86 -33.51
CA THR A 27 14.78 -3.41 -32.82
C THR A 27 14.65 -3.42 -31.30
N VAL A 28 13.97 -2.43 -30.73
CA VAL A 28 13.79 -2.30 -29.29
C VAL A 28 12.75 -3.31 -28.83
N THR A 29 13.18 -4.20 -27.95
CA THR A 29 12.35 -5.26 -27.34
C THR A 29 12.02 -4.98 -25.88
N THR A 30 12.85 -4.20 -25.18
CA THR A 30 12.62 -3.78 -23.80
C THR A 30 12.69 -2.27 -23.71
N LEU A 31 11.68 -1.66 -23.08
CA LEU A 31 11.62 -0.24 -22.80
C LEU A 31 11.32 -0.02 -21.32
N ASP A 32 12.23 0.66 -20.63
CA ASP A 32 12.05 1.12 -19.26
C ASP A 32 11.91 2.64 -19.25
N LEU A 33 10.74 3.10 -18.81
CA LEU A 33 10.37 4.50 -18.62
C LEU A 33 9.96 4.75 -17.16
N GLY A 34 10.48 3.98 -16.21
CA GLY A 34 10.19 4.20 -14.81
C GLY A 34 10.74 5.54 -14.28
N LYS A 35 10.06 6.15 -13.30
CA LYS A 35 10.47 7.42 -12.64
C LYS A 35 10.59 8.62 -13.60
N ASN A 36 9.58 8.82 -14.45
CA ASN A 36 9.63 9.84 -15.52
C ASN A 36 8.44 10.81 -15.51
N GLN A 37 7.64 10.83 -14.45
CA GLN A 37 6.43 11.68 -14.32
C GLN A 37 5.47 11.58 -15.52
N ILE A 38 5.39 10.40 -16.14
CA ILE A 38 4.45 10.14 -17.25
C ILE A 38 3.04 10.08 -16.68
N GLY A 39 2.17 10.98 -17.12
CA GLY A 39 0.75 11.00 -16.79
C GLY A 39 -0.11 10.18 -17.74
N ASP A 40 -1.42 10.27 -17.57
CA ASP A 40 -2.42 9.62 -18.44
C ASP A 40 -2.23 10.00 -19.93
N ALA A 41 -1.77 11.21 -20.25
CA ALA A 41 -1.61 11.66 -21.62
C ALA A 41 -0.38 11.02 -22.31
N GLY A 42 0.75 10.92 -21.61
CA GLY A 42 1.92 10.19 -22.09
C GLY A 42 1.63 8.70 -22.22
N ALA A 43 0.96 8.09 -21.23
CA ALA A 43 0.53 6.70 -21.28
C ALA A 43 -0.40 6.41 -22.46
N ARG A 44 -1.35 7.32 -22.76
CA ARG A 44 -2.21 7.21 -23.94
C ARG A 44 -1.41 7.23 -25.24
N THR A 45 -0.36 8.04 -25.30
CA THR A 45 0.48 8.09 -26.51
C THR A 45 1.29 6.82 -26.68
N ILE A 46 1.84 6.27 -25.59
CA ILE A 46 2.50 4.96 -25.59
C ILE A 46 1.52 3.86 -26.03
N ALA A 47 0.28 3.89 -25.51
CA ALA A 47 -0.76 2.93 -25.88
C ALA A 47 -1.08 2.95 -27.38
N GLU A 48 -1.19 4.13 -28.01
CA GLU A 48 -1.36 4.21 -29.47
C GLU A 48 -0.19 3.61 -30.24
N THR A 49 1.03 3.71 -29.71
CA THR A 49 2.19 3.04 -30.30
C THR A 49 2.14 1.51 -30.10
N LEU A 50 1.69 1.01 -28.94
CA LEU A 50 1.54 -0.42 -28.70
C LEU A 50 0.56 -1.11 -29.66
N LYS A 51 -0.44 -0.38 -30.18
CA LYS A 51 -1.37 -0.93 -31.18
C LYS A 51 -0.70 -1.30 -32.50
N VAL A 52 0.44 -0.67 -32.83
CA VAL A 52 1.15 -0.86 -34.10
C VAL A 52 2.53 -1.49 -33.95
N ASN A 53 3.21 -1.25 -32.83
CA ASN A 53 4.52 -1.82 -32.58
C ASN A 53 4.37 -3.28 -32.14
N THR A 54 5.00 -4.18 -32.89
CA THR A 54 5.00 -5.62 -32.63
C THR A 54 6.37 -6.14 -32.20
N THR A 55 7.34 -5.27 -31.92
CA THR A 55 8.71 -5.66 -31.53
C THR A 55 8.95 -5.54 -30.04
N LEU A 56 8.26 -4.61 -29.38
CA LEU A 56 8.36 -4.40 -27.95
C LEU A 56 7.71 -5.57 -27.22
N THR A 57 8.49 -6.27 -26.40
CA THR A 57 8.06 -7.41 -25.60
C THR A 57 7.99 -7.10 -24.11
N GLN A 58 8.74 -6.11 -23.64
CA GLN A 58 8.77 -5.71 -22.23
C GLN A 58 8.63 -4.19 -22.12
N LEU A 59 7.62 -3.75 -21.36
CA LEU A 59 7.36 -2.33 -21.10
C LEU A 59 7.28 -2.09 -19.59
N PHE A 60 8.18 -1.28 -19.06
CA PHE A 60 8.23 -0.94 -17.65
C PHE A 60 7.95 0.56 -17.48
N LEU A 61 6.93 0.87 -16.69
CA LEU A 61 6.40 2.22 -16.47
C LEU A 61 6.29 2.54 -14.96
N TYR A 62 7.11 1.90 -14.13
CA TYR A 62 7.01 2.03 -12.67
C TYR A 62 7.23 3.46 -12.19
N ARG A 63 6.57 3.88 -11.11
CA ARG A 63 6.78 5.20 -10.46
C ARG A 63 6.52 6.36 -11.42
N ASN A 64 5.34 6.36 -12.03
CA ASN A 64 4.80 7.42 -12.87
C ASN A 64 3.43 7.88 -12.33
N GLN A 65 2.65 8.62 -13.12
CA GLN A 65 1.34 9.17 -12.75
C GLN A 65 0.25 8.73 -13.74
N ILE A 66 0.33 7.48 -14.23
CA ILE A 66 -0.54 6.95 -15.30
C ILE A 66 -2.01 6.90 -14.87
N ARG A 67 -2.28 6.67 -13.58
CA ARG A 67 -3.62 6.60 -12.97
C ARG A 67 -4.59 5.72 -13.78
N GLU A 68 -5.88 5.89 -13.56
CA GLU A 68 -6.92 5.06 -14.20
C GLU A 68 -7.07 5.37 -15.70
N GLY A 69 -7.00 6.64 -16.10
CA GLY A 69 -7.20 7.03 -17.49
C GLY A 69 -6.08 6.56 -18.42
N GLY A 70 -4.84 6.58 -17.95
CA GLY A 70 -3.70 6.00 -18.66
C GLY A 70 -3.71 4.48 -18.67
N MET A 71 -4.09 3.84 -17.56
CA MET A 71 -4.25 2.38 -17.48
C MET A 71 -5.30 1.88 -18.47
N ASN A 72 -6.44 2.57 -18.57
CA ASN A 72 -7.49 2.24 -19.54
C ASN A 72 -6.97 2.30 -20.99
N ALA A 73 -6.16 3.31 -21.32
CA ALA A 73 -5.58 3.42 -22.67
C ALA A 73 -4.63 2.26 -22.97
N ILE A 74 -3.75 1.90 -22.02
CA ILE A 74 -2.82 0.77 -22.16
C ILE A 74 -3.59 -0.55 -22.28
N ALA A 75 -4.64 -0.75 -21.48
CA ALA A 75 -5.50 -1.92 -21.53
C ALA A 75 -6.16 -2.08 -22.91
N GLU A 76 -6.76 -1.02 -23.46
CA GLU A 76 -7.34 -1.08 -24.81
C GLU A 76 -6.31 -1.39 -25.90
N ALA A 77 -5.07 -0.89 -25.79
CA ALA A 77 -4.01 -1.22 -26.72
C ALA A 77 -3.59 -2.69 -26.62
N LEU A 78 -3.54 -3.26 -25.41
CA LEU A 78 -3.19 -4.66 -25.19
C LEU A 78 -4.24 -5.65 -25.71
N LYS A 79 -5.49 -5.24 -25.97
CA LYS A 79 -6.46 -6.11 -26.64
C LYS A 79 -6.04 -6.50 -28.06
N VAL A 80 -5.27 -5.65 -28.73
CA VAL A 80 -4.80 -5.86 -30.10
C VAL A 80 -3.29 -6.10 -30.19
N ASN A 81 -2.51 -5.65 -29.20
CA ASN A 81 -1.08 -5.92 -29.17
C ASN A 81 -0.82 -7.40 -28.89
N THR A 82 0.04 -8.01 -29.70
CA THR A 82 0.42 -9.42 -29.58
C THR A 82 1.92 -9.63 -29.32
N SER A 83 2.65 -8.59 -28.92
CA SER A 83 4.10 -8.65 -28.72
C SER A 83 4.50 -8.52 -27.25
N VAL A 84 3.79 -7.70 -26.48
CA VAL A 84 4.09 -7.47 -25.07
C VAL A 84 3.79 -8.73 -24.26
N THR A 85 4.83 -9.20 -23.56
CA THR A 85 4.79 -10.34 -22.66
C THR A 85 5.01 -9.94 -21.20
N ALA A 86 5.71 -8.84 -20.93
CA ALA A 86 5.86 -8.28 -19.59
C ALA A 86 5.45 -6.80 -19.54
N LEU A 87 4.58 -6.47 -18.58
CA LEU A 87 4.11 -5.10 -18.35
C LEU A 87 4.28 -4.71 -16.88
N GLY A 88 5.07 -3.67 -16.64
CA GLY A 88 5.29 -3.10 -15.32
C GLY A 88 4.58 -1.76 -15.13
N LEU A 89 3.70 -1.68 -14.16
CA LEU A 89 2.85 -0.53 -13.86
C LEU A 89 2.80 -0.22 -12.35
N GLY A 90 3.78 -0.70 -11.59
CA GLY A 90 3.80 -0.42 -10.14
C GLY A 90 4.02 1.05 -9.82
N ILE A 91 3.54 1.52 -8.66
CA ILE A 91 3.64 2.94 -8.23
C ILE A 91 3.05 3.90 -9.29
N ASN A 92 1.78 3.71 -9.68
CA ASN A 92 1.10 4.56 -10.69
C ASN A 92 -0.25 5.12 -10.24
N GLN A 93 -0.61 4.95 -8.96
CA GLN A 93 -1.91 5.39 -8.40
C GLN A 93 -3.10 4.75 -9.15
N ILE A 94 -2.94 3.49 -9.58
CA ILE A 94 -4.00 2.73 -10.26
C ILE A 94 -4.99 2.21 -9.20
N GLY A 95 -6.26 2.60 -9.31
CA GLY A 95 -7.35 2.11 -8.47
C GLY A 95 -8.06 0.89 -9.05
N ASP A 96 -9.18 0.52 -8.43
CA ASP A 96 -10.01 -0.62 -8.83
C ASP A 96 -10.51 -0.53 -10.28
N ALA A 97 -10.85 0.66 -10.77
CA ALA A 97 -11.32 0.83 -12.14
C ALA A 97 -10.21 0.50 -13.16
N GLY A 98 -8.97 0.91 -12.88
CA GLY A 98 -7.83 0.56 -13.73
C GLY A 98 -7.49 -0.93 -13.67
N ALA A 99 -7.58 -1.56 -12.49
CA ALA A 99 -7.44 -3.00 -12.32
C ALA A 99 -8.51 -3.78 -13.10
N GLN A 100 -9.75 -3.30 -13.09
CA GLN A 100 -10.85 -3.88 -13.86
C GLN A 100 -10.60 -3.78 -15.37
N ALA A 101 -10.08 -2.66 -15.88
CA ALA A 101 -9.79 -2.50 -17.30
C ALA A 101 -8.71 -3.46 -17.80
N ILE A 102 -7.62 -3.62 -17.05
CA ILE A 102 -6.59 -4.59 -17.42
C ILE A 102 -7.08 -6.04 -17.26
N ALA A 103 -7.90 -6.33 -16.26
CA ALA A 103 -8.53 -7.62 -16.07
C ALA A 103 -9.40 -8.01 -17.29
N GLU A 104 -10.33 -7.16 -17.72
CA GLU A 104 -11.15 -7.41 -18.91
C GLU A 104 -10.31 -7.62 -20.18
N THR A 105 -9.22 -6.88 -20.31
CA THR A 105 -8.28 -7.03 -21.42
C THR A 105 -7.57 -8.37 -21.40
N LEU A 106 -7.11 -8.82 -20.23
CA LEU A 106 -6.43 -10.10 -20.07
C LEU A 106 -7.35 -11.31 -20.30
N LYS A 107 -8.68 -11.15 -20.27
CA LYS A 107 -9.58 -12.25 -20.70
C LYS A 107 -9.41 -12.58 -22.18
N VAL A 108 -8.97 -11.62 -23.01
CA VAL A 108 -8.78 -11.81 -24.46
C VAL A 108 -7.31 -11.77 -24.89
N ASN A 109 -6.44 -11.06 -24.17
CA ASN A 109 -5.01 -11.03 -24.45
C ASN A 109 -4.36 -12.36 -24.04
N THR A 110 -3.62 -12.96 -24.97
CA THR A 110 -2.96 -14.26 -24.80
C THR A 110 -1.44 -14.17 -24.84
N THR A 111 -0.87 -12.97 -24.70
CA THR A 111 0.58 -12.72 -24.83
C THR A 111 1.24 -12.29 -23.53
N VAL A 112 0.53 -11.53 -22.68
CA VAL A 112 1.07 -11.09 -21.39
C VAL A 112 1.22 -12.28 -20.45
N THR A 113 2.45 -12.57 -20.06
CA THR A 113 2.82 -13.63 -19.10
C THR A 113 3.19 -13.07 -17.74
N ARG A 114 3.70 -11.83 -17.67
CA ARG A 114 4.14 -11.17 -16.43
C ARG A 114 3.50 -9.79 -16.29
N LEU A 115 2.78 -9.60 -15.18
CA LEU A 115 2.12 -8.33 -14.87
C LEU A 115 2.52 -7.83 -13.48
N TYR A 116 3.05 -6.61 -13.43
CA TYR A 116 3.42 -5.96 -12.18
C TYR A 116 2.51 -4.77 -11.92
N LEU A 117 1.72 -4.86 -10.86
CA LEU A 117 0.77 -3.86 -10.38
C LEU A 117 1.05 -3.48 -8.92
N ASP A 118 2.27 -3.73 -8.44
CA ASP A 118 2.67 -3.46 -7.07
C ASP A 118 2.59 -1.96 -6.70
N GLN A 119 2.41 -1.64 -5.42
CA GLN A 119 2.38 -0.25 -4.93
C GLN A 119 1.34 0.63 -5.63
N ASN A 120 0.12 0.12 -5.78
CA ASN A 120 -1.02 0.84 -6.35
C ASN A 120 -2.16 0.97 -5.31
N GLN A 121 -3.37 1.29 -5.75
CA GLN A 121 -4.53 1.52 -4.89
C GLN A 121 -5.63 0.48 -5.15
N ILE A 122 -5.25 -0.73 -5.56
CA ILE A 122 -6.17 -1.82 -5.88
C ILE A 122 -6.76 -2.37 -4.59
N GLY A 123 -8.07 -2.27 -4.43
CA GLY A 123 -8.85 -2.80 -3.33
C GLY A 123 -9.55 -4.11 -3.69
N GLU A 124 -10.66 -4.36 -2.99
CA GLU A 124 -11.43 -5.60 -3.09
C GLU A 124 -12.08 -5.77 -4.47
N ALA A 125 -12.61 -4.69 -5.05
CA ALA A 125 -13.29 -4.75 -6.35
C ALA A 125 -12.30 -5.01 -7.50
N GLY A 126 -11.11 -4.40 -7.46
CA GLY A 126 -10.05 -4.67 -8.43
C GLY A 126 -9.50 -6.09 -8.29
N ALA A 127 -9.30 -6.57 -7.05
CA ALA A 127 -8.89 -7.96 -6.79
C ALA A 127 -9.92 -8.98 -7.32
N GLN A 128 -11.22 -8.71 -7.13
CA GLN A 128 -12.30 -9.52 -7.68
C GLN A 128 -12.26 -9.58 -9.21
N ALA A 129 -12.04 -8.44 -9.89
CA ALA A 129 -11.96 -8.41 -11.36
C ALA A 129 -10.75 -9.22 -11.88
N ILE A 130 -9.60 -9.10 -11.21
CA ILE A 130 -8.40 -9.88 -11.52
C ILE A 130 -8.67 -11.37 -11.29
N ALA A 131 -9.34 -11.74 -10.19
CA ALA A 131 -9.69 -13.12 -9.90
C ALA A 131 -10.59 -13.75 -11.00
N GLU A 132 -11.62 -13.05 -11.46
CA GLU A 132 -12.46 -13.54 -12.56
C GLU A 132 -11.66 -13.76 -13.85
N THR A 133 -10.64 -12.93 -14.07
CA THR A 133 -9.73 -13.07 -15.21
C THR A 133 -8.83 -14.29 -15.06
N LEU A 134 -8.27 -14.54 -13.86
CA LEU A 134 -7.42 -15.71 -13.60
C LEU A 134 -8.15 -17.04 -13.82
N LYS A 135 -9.47 -17.09 -13.66
CA LYS A 135 -10.27 -18.30 -13.97
C LYS A 135 -10.19 -18.68 -15.45
N VAL A 136 -10.17 -17.69 -16.34
CA VAL A 136 -10.27 -17.89 -17.80
C VAL A 136 -8.95 -17.71 -18.54
N ASN A 137 -8.08 -16.80 -18.11
CA ASN A 137 -6.79 -16.54 -18.75
C ASN A 137 -5.86 -17.75 -18.52
N LYS A 138 -5.20 -18.20 -19.60
CA LYS A 138 -4.29 -19.34 -19.62
C LYS A 138 -2.87 -18.97 -20.08
N THR A 139 -2.50 -17.69 -19.99
CA THR A 139 -1.18 -17.20 -20.41
C THR A 139 -0.41 -16.59 -19.24
N LEU A 140 -1.09 -15.87 -18.35
CA LEU A 140 -0.47 -15.20 -17.23
C LEU A 140 0.16 -16.22 -16.28
N SER A 141 1.47 -16.07 -16.07
CA SER A 141 2.28 -16.95 -15.22
C SER A 141 2.80 -16.24 -13.97
N GLU A 142 2.98 -14.92 -14.02
CA GLU A 142 3.43 -14.13 -12.86
C GLU A 142 2.56 -12.89 -12.68
N LEU A 143 2.08 -12.70 -11.45
CA LEU A 143 1.24 -11.59 -11.07
C LEU A 143 1.74 -10.97 -9.76
N TYR A 144 2.09 -9.69 -9.81
CA TYR A 144 2.56 -8.95 -8.65
C TYR A 144 1.54 -7.88 -8.25
N LEU A 145 0.93 -8.06 -7.08
CA LEU A 145 -0.08 -7.19 -6.47
C LEU A 145 0.37 -6.70 -5.09
N GLY A 146 1.66 -6.80 -4.78
CA GLY A 146 2.19 -6.38 -3.49
C GLY A 146 1.94 -4.89 -3.22
N ASP A 147 1.79 -4.48 -1.96
CA ASP A 147 1.59 -3.09 -1.57
C ASP A 147 0.35 -2.45 -2.23
N ASN A 148 -0.80 -3.08 -2.00
CA ASN A 148 -2.12 -2.62 -2.44
C ASN A 148 -3.08 -2.61 -1.23
N ARG A 149 -4.38 -2.51 -1.47
CA ARG A 149 -5.43 -2.46 -0.43
C ARG A 149 -6.28 -3.72 -0.42
N ILE A 150 -5.67 -4.88 -0.68
CA ILE A 150 -6.37 -6.16 -0.75
C ILE A 150 -6.56 -6.71 0.67
N SER A 151 -7.81 -6.79 1.12
CA SER A 151 -8.19 -7.38 2.41
C SER A 151 -8.49 -8.88 2.28
N ASP A 152 -8.96 -9.51 3.36
CA ASP A 152 -9.54 -10.86 3.32
C ASP A 152 -10.65 -11.03 2.26
N ALA A 153 -11.48 -10.00 2.09
CA ALA A 153 -12.56 -10.02 1.10
C ALA A 153 -12.03 -9.97 -0.34
N GLY A 154 -10.91 -9.27 -0.58
CA GLY A 154 -10.24 -9.27 -1.89
C GLY A 154 -9.42 -10.54 -2.15
N ALA A 155 -8.85 -11.15 -1.11
CA ALA A 155 -8.06 -12.38 -1.22
C ALA A 155 -8.92 -13.62 -1.50
N THR A 156 -10.16 -13.66 -0.99
CA THR A 156 -11.07 -14.80 -1.15
C THR A 156 -11.38 -15.12 -2.63
N PRO A 157 -11.76 -14.15 -3.49
CA PRO A 157 -11.93 -14.38 -4.93
C PRO A 157 -10.65 -14.87 -5.62
N ILE A 158 -9.49 -14.31 -5.26
CA ILE A 158 -8.20 -14.75 -5.80
C ILE A 158 -7.97 -16.22 -5.46
N ALA A 159 -8.24 -16.64 -4.23
CA ALA A 159 -8.16 -18.03 -3.83
C ALA A 159 -9.11 -18.94 -4.63
N GLU A 160 -10.36 -18.55 -4.84
CA GLU A 160 -11.28 -19.31 -5.70
C GLU A 160 -10.78 -19.43 -7.14
N ALA A 161 -10.14 -18.38 -7.68
CA ALA A 161 -9.53 -18.44 -9.00
C ALA A 161 -8.32 -19.39 -9.05
N LEU A 162 -7.49 -19.42 -7.99
CA LEU A 162 -6.35 -20.33 -7.89
C LEU A 162 -6.77 -21.81 -7.91
N LYS A 163 -7.97 -22.17 -7.45
CA LYS A 163 -8.46 -23.56 -7.51
C LYS A 163 -8.55 -24.09 -8.94
N VAL A 164 -8.80 -23.22 -9.92
CA VAL A 164 -9.02 -23.60 -11.33
C VAL A 164 -7.94 -23.06 -12.28
N ASN A 165 -7.14 -22.09 -11.83
CA ASN A 165 -6.01 -21.59 -12.60
C ASN A 165 -4.87 -22.61 -12.57
N THR A 166 -4.30 -22.90 -13.74
CA THR A 166 -3.23 -23.89 -13.91
C THR A 166 -1.98 -23.29 -14.54
N THR A 167 -1.89 -21.97 -14.66
CA THR A 167 -0.82 -21.27 -15.41
C THR A 167 0.00 -20.35 -14.53
N LEU A 168 -0.60 -19.79 -13.49
CA LEU A 168 0.06 -18.90 -12.55
C LEU A 168 1.06 -19.72 -11.72
N THR A 169 2.32 -19.35 -11.82
CA THR A 169 3.47 -19.96 -11.12
C THR A 169 4.00 -19.07 -10.01
N ALA A 170 3.83 -17.75 -10.11
CA ALA A 170 4.22 -16.78 -9.09
C ALA A 170 3.09 -15.77 -8.80
N LEU A 171 2.81 -15.57 -7.52
CA LEU A 171 1.83 -14.60 -7.03
C LEU A 171 2.42 -13.82 -5.86
N ASP A 172 2.44 -12.49 -5.99
CA ASP A 172 2.82 -11.59 -4.90
C ASP A 172 1.60 -10.83 -4.38
N LEU A 173 1.26 -11.09 -3.11
CA LEU A 173 0.23 -10.40 -2.32
C LEU A 173 0.84 -9.77 -1.06
N GLY A 174 2.16 -9.55 -1.03
CA GLY A 174 2.84 -8.92 0.09
C GLY A 174 2.34 -7.50 0.37
N LYS A 175 2.57 -6.96 1.58
CA LYS A 175 2.19 -5.58 1.94
C LYS A 175 0.70 -5.26 1.68
N ASN A 176 -0.19 -6.19 1.96
CA ASN A 176 -1.65 -5.99 1.84
C ASN A 176 -2.32 -6.07 3.23
N GLN A 177 -3.65 -6.20 3.29
CA GLN A 177 -4.42 -6.31 4.53
C GLN A 177 -5.05 -7.71 4.68
N ILE A 178 -4.33 -8.75 4.25
CA ILE A 178 -4.81 -10.14 4.33
C ILE A 178 -4.59 -10.65 5.75
N GLY A 179 -5.67 -11.08 6.41
CA GLY A 179 -5.70 -11.68 7.72
C GLY A 179 -5.87 -13.20 7.67
N ASN A 180 -6.38 -13.77 8.76
CA ASN A 180 -6.61 -15.20 8.88
C ASN A 180 -7.60 -15.73 7.85
N LEU A 181 -8.68 -15.00 7.57
CA LEU A 181 -9.75 -15.51 6.69
C LEU A 181 -9.28 -15.61 5.24
N GLY A 182 -8.57 -14.61 4.73
CA GLY A 182 -7.99 -14.63 3.40
C GLY A 182 -6.91 -15.69 3.27
N MET A 183 -6.05 -15.86 4.29
CA MET A 183 -5.06 -16.93 4.31
C MET A 183 -5.70 -18.32 4.34
N MET A 184 -6.80 -18.52 5.08
CA MET A 184 -7.54 -19.78 5.08
C MET A 184 -8.11 -20.11 3.69
N ALA A 185 -8.69 -19.11 3.00
CA ALA A 185 -9.18 -19.29 1.64
C ALA A 185 -8.05 -19.68 0.68
N ILE A 186 -6.92 -18.96 0.74
CA ILE A 186 -5.72 -19.27 -0.07
C ILE A 186 -5.20 -20.68 0.26
N ALA A 187 -5.14 -21.06 1.54
CA ALA A 187 -4.68 -22.39 1.95
C ALA A 187 -5.59 -23.50 1.38
N GLU A 188 -6.91 -23.32 1.40
CA GLU A 188 -7.84 -24.26 0.79
C GLU A 188 -7.63 -24.37 -0.72
N ALA A 189 -7.37 -23.25 -1.40
CA ALA A 189 -7.06 -23.25 -2.82
C ALA A 189 -5.76 -24.01 -3.13
N LEU A 190 -4.73 -23.83 -2.30
CA LEU A 190 -3.44 -24.50 -2.48
C LEU A 190 -3.52 -26.02 -2.30
N LYS A 191 -4.51 -26.56 -1.57
CA LYS A 191 -4.70 -28.02 -1.50
C LYS A 191 -4.97 -28.66 -2.86
N VAL A 192 -5.55 -27.91 -3.80
CA VAL A 192 -5.90 -28.41 -5.14
C VAL A 192 -5.10 -27.77 -6.27
N ASN A 193 -4.56 -26.55 -6.05
CA ASN A 193 -3.72 -25.89 -7.05
C ASN A 193 -2.38 -26.62 -7.19
N THR A 194 -1.96 -26.86 -8.43
CA THR A 194 -0.72 -27.55 -8.76
C THR A 194 0.26 -26.73 -9.58
N SER A 195 -0.11 -25.50 -9.97
CA SER A 195 0.75 -24.63 -10.79
C SER A 195 1.57 -23.64 -9.97
N LEU A 196 1.06 -23.17 -8.84
CA LEU A 196 1.70 -22.11 -8.07
C LEU A 196 2.94 -22.66 -7.36
N THR A 197 4.07 -22.02 -7.61
CA THR A 197 5.38 -22.39 -7.07
C THR A 197 5.96 -21.34 -6.13
N GLU A 198 5.61 -20.07 -6.34
CA GLU A 198 6.10 -18.94 -5.55
C GLU A 198 4.90 -18.12 -5.06
N HIS A 199 4.82 -17.93 -3.74
CA HIS A 199 3.77 -17.14 -3.13
C HIS A 199 4.37 -16.19 -2.09
N ASN A 200 4.26 -14.88 -2.34
CA ASN A 200 4.67 -13.86 -1.38
C ASN A 200 3.45 -13.29 -0.66
N LEU A 201 3.44 -13.39 0.67
CA LEU A 201 2.41 -12.91 1.59
C LEU A 201 3.05 -12.13 2.74
N ASN A 202 4.27 -11.63 2.57
CA ASN A 202 4.94 -10.87 3.62
C ASN A 202 4.17 -9.58 3.96
N VAL A 203 4.36 -9.03 5.16
CA VAL A 203 3.77 -7.75 5.55
C VAL A 203 2.23 -7.77 5.38
N ASN A 204 1.59 -8.73 6.03
CA ASN A 204 0.13 -8.87 6.08
C ASN A 204 -0.29 -9.02 7.57
N GLN A 205 -1.54 -9.37 7.82
CA GLN A 205 -2.11 -9.51 9.17
C GLN A 205 -2.41 -10.98 9.51
N ILE A 206 -1.64 -11.92 8.91
CA ILE A 206 -1.88 -13.36 9.06
C ILE A 206 -1.44 -13.81 10.45
N GLY A 207 -2.37 -14.35 11.24
CA GLY A 207 -2.12 -14.91 12.55
C GLY A 207 -1.98 -16.42 12.58
N ASP A 208 -1.97 -16.98 13.79
CA ASP A 208 -1.80 -18.41 14.03
C ASP A 208 -2.83 -19.31 13.33
N GLU A 209 -4.07 -18.84 13.17
CA GLU A 209 -5.11 -19.64 12.54
C GLU A 209 -4.89 -19.76 11.03
N GLY A 210 -4.54 -18.66 10.36
CA GLY A 210 -4.13 -18.67 8.95
C GLY A 210 -2.86 -19.49 8.74
N ALA A 211 -1.88 -19.36 9.64
CA ALA A 211 -0.64 -20.13 9.64
C ALA A 211 -0.87 -21.65 9.78
N LYS A 212 -1.79 -22.07 10.66
CA LYS A 212 -2.19 -23.48 10.77
C LYS A 212 -2.86 -23.98 9.50
N ALA A 213 -3.73 -23.17 8.88
CA ALA A 213 -4.40 -23.55 7.64
C ALA A 213 -3.40 -23.79 6.50
N ILE A 214 -2.43 -22.90 6.31
CA ILE A 214 -1.39 -23.09 5.29
C ILE A 214 -0.48 -24.26 5.62
N ALA A 215 -0.16 -24.52 6.89
CA ALA A 215 0.58 -25.72 7.30
C ALA A 215 -0.15 -27.01 6.88
N GLU A 216 -1.46 -27.11 7.12
CA GLU A 216 -2.24 -28.27 6.66
C GLU A 216 -2.30 -28.38 5.13
N ALA A 217 -2.40 -27.27 4.42
CA ALA A 217 -2.40 -27.27 2.97
C ALA A 217 -1.04 -27.75 2.40
N LEU A 218 0.07 -27.35 3.01
CA LEU A 218 1.42 -27.75 2.58
C LEU A 218 1.71 -29.25 2.76
N LYS A 219 0.99 -29.95 3.64
CA LYS A 219 1.10 -31.41 3.76
C LYS A 219 0.65 -32.16 2.51
N VAL A 220 -0.27 -31.58 1.74
CA VAL A 220 -0.83 -32.19 0.52
C VAL A 220 -0.36 -31.49 -0.75
N ASN A 221 -0.16 -30.17 -0.71
CA ASN A 221 0.34 -29.40 -1.84
C ASN A 221 1.83 -29.71 -2.05
N THR A 222 2.21 -30.08 -3.27
CA THR A 222 3.60 -30.35 -3.66
C THR A 222 4.17 -29.30 -4.62
N SER A 223 3.36 -28.36 -5.10
CA SER A 223 3.76 -27.38 -6.12
C SER A 223 4.51 -26.20 -5.53
N VAL A 224 4.10 -25.69 -4.36
CA VAL A 224 4.72 -24.52 -3.72
C VAL A 224 6.16 -24.86 -3.32
N LYS A 225 7.09 -23.99 -3.70
CA LYS A 225 8.53 -24.13 -3.42
C LYS A 225 9.06 -22.95 -2.63
N LYS A 226 8.52 -21.76 -2.88
CA LYS A 226 8.87 -20.53 -2.19
C LYS A 226 7.65 -19.93 -1.53
N LEU A 227 7.71 -19.76 -0.21
CA LEU A 227 6.65 -19.14 0.57
C LEU A 227 7.25 -18.07 1.47
N ASN A 228 6.78 -16.84 1.32
CA ASN A 228 7.20 -15.73 2.16
C ASN A 228 6.03 -15.25 3.03
N LEU A 229 6.17 -15.44 4.34
CA LEU A 229 5.23 -15.05 5.39
C LEU A 229 5.91 -14.15 6.43
N ALA A 230 7.06 -13.54 6.11
CA ALA A 230 7.75 -12.60 7.00
C ALA A 230 6.85 -11.40 7.33
N PHE A 231 7.05 -10.74 8.47
CA PHE A 231 6.25 -9.56 8.85
C PHE A 231 4.73 -9.83 8.89
N ASN A 232 4.33 -10.94 9.50
CA ASN A 232 2.92 -11.25 9.81
C ASN A 232 2.74 -11.35 11.33
N CYS A 233 1.64 -11.95 11.80
CA CYS A 233 1.30 -12.10 13.21
C CYS A 233 1.44 -13.55 13.70
N ILE A 234 2.43 -14.29 13.20
CA ILE A 234 2.55 -15.74 13.41
C ILE A 234 3.37 -16.06 14.66
N GLY A 235 2.75 -16.74 15.63
CA GLY A 235 3.39 -17.23 16.83
C GLY A 235 4.27 -18.45 16.59
N LYS A 236 5.21 -18.69 17.52
CA LYS A 236 6.24 -19.73 17.40
C LYS A 236 5.70 -21.14 17.13
N VAL A 237 4.57 -21.50 17.76
CA VAL A 237 3.95 -22.82 17.58
C VAL A 237 3.38 -22.97 16.17
N ALA A 238 2.72 -21.95 15.64
CA ALA A 238 2.17 -21.99 14.29
C ALA A 238 3.27 -21.92 13.22
N ALA A 239 4.33 -21.13 13.46
CA ALA A 239 5.52 -21.12 12.61
C ALA A 239 6.19 -22.49 12.54
N GLN A 240 6.32 -23.19 13.68
CA GLN A 240 6.85 -24.56 13.72
C GLN A 240 5.96 -25.53 12.93
N ALA A 241 4.63 -25.41 13.03
CA ALA A 241 3.71 -26.24 12.26
C ALA A 241 3.91 -26.09 10.73
N ILE A 242 4.22 -24.88 10.24
CA ILE A 242 4.54 -24.64 8.82
C ILE A 242 5.87 -25.34 8.45
N GLN A 243 6.89 -25.22 9.29
CA GLN A 243 8.19 -25.85 9.07
C GLN A 243 8.09 -27.39 9.07
N ASP A 244 7.26 -27.94 9.95
CA ASP A 244 7.05 -29.40 10.09
C ASP A 244 6.15 -29.98 8.99
N ALA A 245 5.36 -29.15 8.29
CA ALA A 245 4.44 -29.60 7.26
C ALA A 245 5.18 -30.28 6.09
N ARG A 246 6.21 -29.61 5.55
CA ARG A 246 7.21 -30.17 4.64
C ARG A 246 8.34 -29.17 4.37
N PRO A 247 9.53 -29.63 3.93
CA PRO A 247 10.57 -28.73 3.46
C PRO A 247 10.15 -27.98 2.18
N LEU A 248 10.36 -26.67 2.19
CA LEU A 248 10.27 -25.79 1.03
C LEU A 248 11.69 -25.40 0.57
N THR A 249 11.85 -25.02 -0.69
CA THR A 249 13.11 -24.49 -1.20
C THR A 249 13.46 -23.16 -0.53
N GLU A 250 12.45 -22.31 -0.32
CA GLU A 250 12.59 -21.05 0.39
C GLU A 250 11.36 -20.83 1.28
N LEU A 251 11.57 -20.69 2.58
CA LEU A 251 10.54 -20.35 3.55
C LEU A 251 11.02 -19.17 4.39
N LYS A 252 10.30 -18.06 4.31
CA LYS A 252 10.56 -16.86 5.11
C LYS A 252 9.47 -16.70 6.16
N LEU A 253 9.84 -16.77 7.43
CA LEU A 253 8.97 -16.62 8.60
C LEU A 253 9.53 -15.60 9.61
N ASN A 254 10.57 -14.88 9.24
CA ASN A 254 11.27 -13.91 10.07
C ASN A 254 10.42 -12.66 10.35
N TYR A 255 10.78 -11.95 11.43
CA TYR A 255 10.22 -10.65 11.80
C TYR A 255 8.70 -10.65 12.00
N GLN A 256 8.16 -11.60 12.75
CA GLN A 256 6.73 -11.61 13.10
C GLN A 256 6.42 -10.47 14.09
N ILE A 257 5.31 -9.80 13.83
CA ILE A 257 4.79 -8.62 14.51
C ILE A 257 3.81 -9.08 15.58
N ASN A 258 3.80 -8.38 16.71
CA ASN A 258 2.77 -8.54 17.71
C ASN A 258 1.40 -8.08 17.16
N PRO A 259 0.36 -8.93 17.17
CA PRO A 259 -0.96 -8.57 16.62
C PRO A 259 -1.56 -7.29 17.23
N LEU A 260 -1.26 -7.00 18.51
CA LEU A 260 -1.73 -5.78 19.17
C LEU A 260 -1.19 -4.50 18.50
N ALA A 261 -0.06 -4.58 17.79
CA ALA A 261 0.51 -3.45 17.08
C ALA A 261 -0.40 -2.92 15.96
N PHE A 262 -1.22 -3.79 15.36
CA PHE A 262 -2.24 -3.39 14.38
C PHE A 262 -3.48 -2.82 15.04
N ALA A 263 -3.93 -3.42 16.16
CA ALA A 263 -5.10 -2.96 16.89
C ALA A 263 -4.94 -1.56 17.51
N LEU A 264 -3.70 -1.15 17.79
CA LEU A 264 -3.37 0.16 18.35
C LEU A 264 -3.25 1.26 17.30
N ARG A 265 -3.28 0.93 16.00
CA ARG A 265 -3.25 1.94 14.94
C ARG A 265 -4.59 2.65 14.87
N PRO A 266 -4.61 3.99 14.67
CA PRO A 266 -5.84 4.72 14.51
C PRO A 266 -6.52 4.26 13.21
N ARG A 267 -7.83 4.02 13.26
CA ARG A 267 -8.60 3.83 12.04
C ARG A 267 -8.57 5.14 11.24
N LEU A 268 -8.06 5.09 10.01
CA LEU A 268 -8.20 6.18 9.04
C LEU A 268 -9.68 6.27 8.63
N ALA A 269 -10.27 7.47 8.70
CA ALA A 269 -11.65 7.66 8.28
C ALA A 269 -11.78 7.47 6.77
N THR A 270 -12.87 6.85 6.33
CA THR A 270 -13.19 6.70 4.90
C THR A 270 -13.89 7.96 4.37
N ALA A 271 -13.99 8.08 3.04
CA ALA A 271 -14.82 9.12 2.42
C ALA A 271 -16.30 9.00 2.82
N GLU A 272 -16.78 7.80 3.17
CA GLU A 272 -18.14 7.57 3.67
C GLU A 272 -18.30 8.06 5.11
N ASP A 273 -17.28 7.86 5.97
CA ASP A 273 -17.29 8.39 7.34
C ASP A 273 -17.43 9.93 7.33
N LEU A 274 -16.73 10.62 6.41
CA LEU A 274 -16.88 12.06 6.18
C LEU A 274 -18.30 12.44 5.72
N GLN A 275 -18.92 11.66 4.82
CA GLN A 275 -20.29 11.90 4.38
C GLN A 275 -21.33 11.67 5.47
N ILE A 276 -21.15 10.65 6.31
CA ILE A 276 -22.05 10.37 7.44
C ILE A 276 -22.02 11.52 8.42
N VAL A 277 -20.84 12.02 8.76
CA VAL A 277 -20.68 13.13 9.71
C VAL A 277 -21.22 14.42 9.12
N PHE A 278 -20.95 14.69 7.84
CA PHE A 278 -21.54 15.81 7.14
C PHE A 278 -23.07 15.74 7.12
N ARG A 279 -23.65 14.55 6.91
CA ARG A 279 -25.10 14.31 7.05
C ARG A 279 -25.59 14.54 8.48
N MET A 280 -24.89 14.04 9.50
CA MET A 280 -25.29 14.24 10.89
C MET A 280 -25.27 15.72 11.29
N LEU A 281 -24.25 16.46 10.86
CA LEU A 281 -24.11 17.90 11.09
C LEU A 281 -25.18 18.71 10.34
N THR A 282 -25.68 18.20 9.21
CA THR A 282 -26.70 18.87 8.39
C THR A 282 -28.13 18.37 8.65
N SER A 283 -28.31 17.22 9.30
CA SER A 283 -29.63 16.61 9.58
C SER A 283 -30.34 17.18 10.82
N GLY A 284 -29.68 18.07 11.58
CA GLY A 284 -30.22 18.71 12.78
C GLY A 284 -31.04 19.98 12.54
N LEU A 285 -31.20 20.40 11.28
CA LEU A 285 -32.03 21.54 10.89
C LEU A 285 -33.04 21.07 9.84
N GLU A 286 -34.31 20.97 10.25
CA GLU A 286 -35.43 20.96 9.31
C GLU A 286 -35.38 22.26 8.50
N LEU A 287 -34.77 22.22 7.31
CA LEU A 287 -34.79 23.30 6.35
C LEU A 287 -35.64 22.84 5.16
N GLU A 288 -36.95 22.85 5.35
CA GLU A 288 -37.86 23.07 4.22
C GLU A 288 -37.58 24.48 3.66
N ASN A 289 -37.09 24.53 2.43
CA ASN A 289 -36.93 25.72 1.59
C ASN A 289 -36.03 26.85 2.14
N GLN A 290 -34.70 26.71 2.05
CA GLN A 290 -33.83 27.88 1.80
C GLN A 290 -32.70 27.56 0.82
N SER A 291 -32.57 28.43 -0.18
CA SER A 291 -31.47 28.51 -1.14
C SER A 291 -30.15 28.90 -0.46
N ALA A 292 -29.07 28.24 -0.89
CA ALA A 292 -27.67 28.68 -0.89
C ALA A 292 -27.08 29.30 0.39
N SER A 293 -26.06 28.61 0.92
CA SER A 293 -25.21 28.93 2.07
C SER A 293 -25.79 28.59 3.45
N LEU A 294 -25.23 27.53 4.05
CA LEU A 294 -25.31 27.29 5.49
C LEU A 294 -24.78 28.54 6.21
N PRO A 295 -25.42 29.02 7.29
CA PRO A 295 -24.83 30.09 8.09
C PRO A 295 -23.48 29.62 8.63
N ALA A 296 -22.45 30.45 8.48
CA ALA A 296 -21.14 30.19 9.06
C ALA A 296 -21.29 30.02 10.58
N LEU A 297 -20.96 28.84 11.11
CA LEU A 297 -20.86 28.63 12.54
C LEU A 297 -19.89 29.67 13.12
N PRO A 298 -20.20 30.30 14.27
CA PRO A 298 -19.23 31.13 14.99
C PRO A 298 -17.93 30.34 15.17
N ALA A 299 -16.80 30.99 14.94
CA ALA A 299 -15.49 30.33 14.96
C ALA A 299 -15.26 29.56 16.26
N GLU A 300 -15.75 30.06 17.41
CA GLU A 300 -15.63 29.36 18.69
C GLU A 300 -16.46 28.06 18.75
N ILE A 301 -17.64 28.02 18.14
CA ILE A 301 -18.49 26.81 18.10
C ILE A 301 -17.94 25.81 17.08
N ALA A 302 -17.46 26.28 15.94
CA ALA A 302 -16.74 25.45 14.99
C ALA A 302 -15.48 24.86 15.62
N ASP A 303 -14.69 25.66 16.36
CA ASP A 303 -13.52 25.20 17.10
C ASP A 303 -13.90 24.18 18.18
N LEU A 304 -15.00 24.38 18.92
CA LEU A 304 -15.46 23.45 19.95
C LEU A 304 -15.96 22.13 19.34
N ILE A 305 -16.76 22.20 18.27
CA ILE A 305 -17.20 21.02 17.51
C ILE A 305 -16.00 20.29 16.92
N MET A 306 -15.00 21.00 16.42
CA MET A 306 -13.79 20.41 15.85
C MET A 306 -12.82 19.89 16.92
N ASP A 307 -12.87 20.42 18.14
CA ASP A 307 -12.15 19.92 19.32
C ASP A 307 -12.82 18.68 19.94
N GLU A 308 -14.16 18.58 19.90
CA GLU A 308 -14.90 17.38 20.29
C GLU A 308 -15.00 16.33 19.17
N ALA A 309 -14.84 16.76 17.92
CA ALA A 309 -14.79 15.88 16.79
C ALA A 309 -13.56 14.95 16.86
N TYR A 310 -13.80 13.66 16.69
CA TYR A 310 -12.75 12.67 16.49
C TYR A 310 -11.87 13.07 15.29
N TYR A 311 -10.56 12.83 15.35
CA TYR A 311 -9.63 13.09 14.24
C TYR A 311 -10.14 12.42 12.94
N TRP A 312 -10.15 13.17 11.83
CA TRP A 312 -10.83 12.74 10.60
C TRP A 312 -9.89 12.29 9.50
N GLN A 313 -8.66 12.77 9.51
CA GLN A 313 -7.65 12.44 8.51
C GLN A 313 -6.33 12.15 9.21
N GLY A 314 -5.47 11.40 8.54
CA GLY A 314 -4.13 11.15 9.06
C GLY A 314 -3.16 10.87 7.94
N VAL A 315 -1.91 11.28 8.15
CA VAL A 315 -0.80 10.78 7.36
C VAL A 315 0.01 9.87 8.25
N GLU A 316 0.32 8.70 7.72
CA GLU A 316 1.12 7.72 8.40
C GLU A 316 2.38 7.39 7.62
N ARG A 317 3.38 6.91 8.35
CA ARG A 317 4.55 6.26 7.79
C ARG A 317 4.81 4.99 8.58
N VAL A 318 4.87 3.89 7.84
CA VAL A 318 5.23 2.58 8.35
C VAL A 318 6.62 2.25 7.85
N ASN A 319 7.51 1.87 8.74
CA ASN A 319 8.82 1.34 8.39
C ASN A 319 8.89 -0.12 8.84
N TRP A 320 9.12 -1.00 7.87
CA TRP A 320 9.34 -2.43 8.08
C TRP A 320 10.85 -2.63 7.95
N ILE A 321 11.55 -2.88 9.06
CA ILE A 321 13.00 -2.86 9.07
C ILE A 321 13.55 -4.15 8.42
N GLU A 322 13.67 -4.17 7.10
CA GLU A 322 14.77 -4.87 6.43
C GLU A 322 15.95 -3.89 6.44
N GLY A 323 17.06 -4.28 7.07
CA GLY A 323 18.17 -3.40 7.44
C GLY A 323 18.51 -2.27 6.44
N THR A 324 18.93 -1.12 6.99
CA THR A 324 19.28 0.18 6.35
C THR A 324 18.23 1.30 6.39
N ALA A 325 17.35 1.35 7.39
CA ALA A 325 16.66 2.60 7.71
C ALA A 325 17.55 3.46 8.63
N ASP A 326 17.69 4.75 8.34
CA ASP A 326 18.43 5.74 9.16
C ASP A 326 17.84 5.94 10.58
N GLY A 327 16.85 5.13 10.96
CA GLY A 327 16.13 5.20 12.24
C GLY A 327 15.21 6.42 12.38
N VAL A 328 15.05 7.22 11.31
CA VAL A 328 14.24 8.44 11.35
C VAL A 328 12.93 8.22 10.59
N LEU A 329 11.83 8.17 11.32
CA LEU A 329 10.49 8.25 10.76
C LEU A 329 10.13 9.70 10.49
N LYS A 330 9.61 9.99 9.30
CA LYS A 330 9.26 11.35 8.88
C LYS A 330 7.93 11.37 8.14
N VAL A 331 7.02 12.21 8.59
CA VAL A 331 5.73 12.50 7.95
C VAL A 331 5.59 14.00 7.74
N THR A 332 5.13 14.41 6.56
CA THR A 332 4.77 15.80 6.25
C THR A 332 3.26 15.93 6.27
N VAL A 333 2.76 16.96 6.96
CA VAL A 333 1.34 17.33 6.93
C VAL A 333 0.98 17.69 5.48
N PRO A 334 -0.03 17.04 4.88
CA PRO A 334 -0.30 17.19 3.46
C PRO A 334 -0.81 18.59 3.15
N GLN A 335 -0.76 18.98 1.88
CA GLN A 335 -1.39 20.22 1.43
C GLN A 335 -2.89 20.02 1.31
N SER A 336 -3.65 21.03 1.72
CA SER A 336 -5.10 21.01 1.60
C SER A 336 -5.51 21.18 0.13
N ILE A 337 -6.16 20.17 -0.45
CA ILE A 337 -6.62 20.19 -1.85
C ILE A 337 -7.63 21.35 -2.08
N ASN A 338 -8.33 21.78 -1.03
CA ASN A 338 -9.38 22.80 -1.09
C ASN A 338 -8.98 24.14 -0.46
N GLY A 339 -7.73 24.31 -0.01
CA GLY A 339 -7.27 25.54 0.67
C GLY A 339 -7.79 25.72 2.09
N ASN A 340 -8.41 24.69 2.69
CA ASN A 340 -8.84 24.70 4.09
C ASN A 340 -7.63 24.53 5.02
N SER A 341 -7.60 25.27 6.13
CA SER A 341 -6.54 25.14 7.15
C SER A 341 -6.58 23.76 7.82
N ILE A 342 -5.46 23.05 7.80
CA ILE A 342 -5.27 21.77 8.50
C ILE A 342 -4.90 22.01 9.96
N ARG A 343 -5.52 21.29 10.89
CA ARG A 343 -5.19 21.32 12.32
C ARG A 343 -4.81 19.94 12.84
N VAL A 344 -3.56 19.78 13.30
CA VAL A 344 -3.08 18.53 13.91
C VAL A 344 -3.73 18.31 15.29
N LYS A 345 -4.23 17.08 15.52
CA LYS A 345 -4.94 16.67 16.74
C LYS A 345 -4.22 15.62 17.55
N VAL A 346 -3.39 14.80 16.92
CA VAL A 346 -2.63 13.77 17.60
C VAL A 346 -1.39 13.41 16.80
N ILE A 347 -0.29 13.17 17.50
CA ILE A 347 0.86 12.47 16.95
C ILE A 347 0.99 11.18 17.73
N GLN A 348 0.95 10.05 17.04
CA GLN A 348 1.10 8.74 17.65
C GLN A 348 2.33 8.05 17.08
N VAL A 349 3.14 7.50 17.97
CA VAL A 349 4.31 6.70 17.64
C VAL A 349 4.13 5.32 18.23
N LEU A 350 4.23 4.30 17.39
CA LEU A 350 4.18 2.91 17.81
C LEU A 350 5.43 2.18 17.32
N TRP A 351 6.02 1.40 18.22
CA TRP A 351 7.09 0.46 17.90
C TRP A 351 6.71 -0.93 18.37
N ASP A 352 7.01 -1.91 17.54
CA ASP A 352 6.98 -3.31 17.91
C ASP A 352 8.36 -3.93 17.73
N LYS A 353 8.86 -4.50 18.83
CA LYS A 353 10.14 -5.18 18.88
C LYS A 353 9.98 -6.66 18.58
N SER A 354 10.97 -7.22 17.89
CA SER A 354 11.10 -8.66 17.75
C SER A 354 11.06 -9.32 19.13
N THR A 355 10.27 -10.38 19.25
CA THR A 355 10.19 -11.23 20.44
C THR A 355 11.51 -11.95 20.78
N GLU A 356 12.55 -11.79 19.95
CA GLU A 356 13.87 -12.42 20.09
C GLU A 356 14.92 -11.52 20.79
N GLY A 357 14.64 -10.23 20.97
CA GLY A 357 15.58 -9.26 21.56
C GLY A 357 15.46 -9.10 23.09
N LYS A 358 16.59 -8.88 23.79
CA LYS A 358 16.58 -8.53 25.23
C LYS A 358 16.08 -7.10 25.42
N SER A 359 14.99 -6.91 26.17
CA SER A 359 14.46 -5.57 26.45
C SER A 359 15.45 -4.72 27.26
N LYS A 360 15.89 -3.58 26.71
CA LYS A 360 16.40 -2.48 27.53
C LYS A 360 15.24 -1.60 27.98
N GLN A 361 15.16 -1.38 29.29
CA GLN A 361 14.04 -0.71 29.98
C GLN A 361 13.94 0.80 29.72
N ASN A 362 14.99 1.47 29.24
CA ASN A 362 15.03 2.93 29.08
C ASN A 362 15.27 3.35 27.63
N CYS A 363 14.22 3.34 26.82
CA CYS A 363 14.28 3.88 25.47
C CYS A 363 13.30 5.05 25.38
N VAL A 364 13.83 6.20 24.99
CA VAL A 364 13.08 7.45 24.81
C VAL A 364 13.08 7.74 23.31
N PHE A 365 12.15 8.54 22.83
CA PHE A 365 12.25 9.03 21.47
C PHE A 365 12.22 10.55 21.41
N TYR A 366 12.94 11.05 20.42
CA TYR A 366 13.04 12.46 20.11
C TYR A 366 12.07 12.76 18.99
N LEU A 367 11.02 13.50 19.32
CA LEU A 367 10.12 14.13 18.37
C LEU A 367 10.72 15.47 17.98
N THR A 368 10.88 15.71 16.68
CA THR A 368 11.28 17.00 16.12
C THR A 368 10.20 17.48 15.16
N ILE A 369 9.68 18.69 15.37
CA ILE A 369 8.73 19.33 14.47
C ILE A 369 9.45 20.44 13.72
N ARG A 370 9.38 20.40 12.40
CA ARG A 370 9.95 21.41 11.50
C ARG A 370 8.85 22.12 10.72
N ASP A 371 9.05 23.40 10.44
CA ASP A 371 8.16 24.13 9.54
C ASP A 371 8.42 23.83 8.06
N GLU A 372 7.65 24.47 7.17
CA GLU A 372 7.80 24.29 5.72
C GLU A 372 9.15 24.75 5.16
N GLN A 373 9.94 25.55 5.90
CA GLN A 373 11.30 25.94 5.55
C GLN A 373 12.37 25.01 6.18
N GLY A 374 11.97 23.99 6.91
CA GLY A 374 12.85 23.02 7.57
C GLY A 374 13.40 23.48 8.94
N VAL A 375 12.96 24.64 9.44
CA VAL A 375 13.39 25.18 10.74
C VAL A 375 12.72 24.40 11.85
N VAL A 376 13.51 23.97 12.84
CA VAL A 376 12.99 23.29 14.04
C VAL A 376 12.15 24.26 14.85
N ARG A 377 10.88 23.91 15.06
CA ARG A 377 9.91 24.68 15.85
C ARG A 377 9.66 24.08 17.22
N TYR A 378 9.87 22.78 17.36
CA TYR A 378 9.66 22.07 18.61
C TYR A 378 10.48 20.78 18.65
N GLU A 379 11.05 20.49 19.82
CA GLU A 379 11.71 19.22 20.10
C GLU A 379 11.24 18.73 21.47
N CYS A 380 10.89 17.44 21.56
CA CYS A 380 10.67 16.82 22.86
C CYS A 380 11.14 15.38 22.90
N ALA A 381 11.69 15.02 24.05
CA ALA A 381 11.86 13.65 24.48
C ALA A 381 10.53 13.13 25.02
N ALA A 382 10.01 12.05 24.45
CA ALA A 382 8.82 11.38 24.95
C ALA A 382 9.15 9.93 25.34
N THR A 383 8.72 9.55 26.53
CA THR A 383 8.88 8.19 27.04
C THR A 383 7.63 7.41 26.66
N PRO A 384 7.74 6.37 25.82
CA PRO A 384 6.59 5.57 25.44
C PRO A 384 6.08 4.76 26.64
N SER A 385 4.77 4.56 26.72
CA SER A 385 4.19 3.56 27.60
C SER A 385 4.37 2.18 26.97
N PHE A 386 4.71 1.21 27.82
CA PHE A 386 4.70 -0.19 27.42
C PHE A 386 3.26 -0.66 27.38
N VAL A 387 2.80 -1.09 26.20
CA VAL A 387 1.48 -1.73 26.06
C VAL A 387 1.61 -3.20 26.43
N ASP A 388 2.72 -3.82 26.04
CA ASP A 388 3.17 -5.12 26.52
C ASP A 388 4.71 -5.23 26.50
N SER A 389 5.25 -6.45 26.53
CA SER A 389 6.70 -6.72 26.53
C SER A 389 7.42 -6.28 25.24
N THR A 390 6.69 -6.16 24.13
CA THR A 390 7.24 -5.92 22.77
C THR A 390 6.76 -4.60 22.17
N ILE A 391 5.58 -4.13 22.57
CA ILE A 391 4.94 -2.94 22.03
C ILE A 391 5.16 -1.73 22.94
N ARG A 392 5.57 -0.64 22.29
CA ARG A 392 5.73 0.68 22.87
C ARG A 392 4.84 1.64 22.14
N LEU A 393 4.07 2.41 22.88
CA LEU A 393 3.15 3.40 22.34
C LEU A 393 3.39 4.75 22.99
N ALA A 394 3.35 5.80 22.19
CA ALA A 394 3.30 7.15 22.70
C ALA A 394 2.31 7.97 21.92
N THR A 395 1.46 8.68 22.65
CA THR A 395 0.43 9.54 22.09
C THR A 395 0.65 10.95 22.60
N ILE A 396 0.86 11.87 21.67
CA ILE A 396 1.20 13.25 21.94
C ILE A 396 0.02 14.11 21.52
N TRP A 397 -0.58 14.77 22.52
CA TRP A 397 -1.77 15.58 22.34
C TRP A 397 -1.41 17.08 22.28
N PRO A 398 -2.07 17.87 21.42
CA PRO A 398 -1.86 19.31 21.33
C PRO A 398 -2.18 20.06 22.63
N ALA A 399 -3.03 19.51 23.50
CA ALA A 399 -3.30 20.08 24.82
C ALA A 399 -2.06 20.11 25.73
N SER A 400 -1.19 19.10 25.60
CA SER A 400 0.06 19.00 26.36
C SER A 400 1.20 19.78 25.70
N HIS A 401 1.06 20.14 24.42
CA HIS A 401 2.11 20.73 23.60
C HIS A 401 1.55 21.80 22.64
N PRO A 402 1.49 23.08 23.06
CA PRO A 402 0.83 24.15 22.30
C PRO A 402 1.38 24.36 20.88
N VAL A 403 2.65 24.03 20.61
CA VAL A 403 3.25 24.15 19.26
C VAL A 403 2.58 23.20 18.27
N ILE A 404 2.08 22.04 18.72
CA ILE A 404 1.37 21.09 17.85
C ILE A 404 0.07 21.71 17.31
N ARG A 405 -0.59 22.58 18.10
CA ARG A 405 -1.81 23.31 17.66
C ARG A 405 -1.53 24.30 16.52
N GLN A 406 -0.27 24.73 16.36
CA GLN A 406 0.14 25.71 15.35
C GLN A 406 0.64 25.04 14.07
N MET A 407 0.72 23.71 14.05
CA MET A 407 1.09 22.95 12.87
C MET A 407 0.08 23.19 11.75
N ARG A 408 0.61 23.32 10.53
CA ARG A 408 -0.12 23.60 9.30
C ARG A 408 0.42 22.74 8.16
N GLU A 409 -0.19 22.84 6.99
CA GLU A 409 0.28 22.15 5.79
C GLU A 409 1.78 22.38 5.52
N GLY A 410 2.46 21.35 5.04
CA GLY A 410 3.90 21.38 4.77
C GLY A 410 4.81 21.27 6.00
N TRP A 411 4.26 21.36 7.23
CA TRP A 411 5.04 21.09 8.43
C TRP A 411 5.35 19.61 8.56
N GLU A 412 6.45 19.31 9.24
CA GLU A 412 7.03 17.99 9.27
C GLU A 412 7.21 17.49 10.69
N VAL A 413 6.85 16.23 10.89
CA VAL A 413 7.08 15.48 12.12
C VAL A 413 8.14 14.45 11.86
N GLN A 414 9.25 14.55 12.59
CA GLN A 414 10.32 13.57 12.60
C GLN A 414 10.36 12.88 13.96
N VAL A 415 10.56 11.57 13.96
CA VAL A 415 10.74 10.77 15.17
C VAL A 415 12.01 9.96 15.03
N GLN A 416 12.86 10.02 16.05
CA GLN A 416 14.08 9.25 16.14
C GLN A 416 14.17 8.55 17.51
N PRO A 417 14.40 7.23 17.56
CA PRO A 417 14.63 6.52 18.81
C PRO A 417 15.98 6.92 19.41
N SER A 418 16.08 6.91 20.75
CA SER A 418 17.32 7.24 21.47
C SER A 418 18.41 6.18 21.33
N GLU A 419 18.06 4.97 20.92
CA GLU A 419 18.99 3.89 20.59
C GLU A 419 18.81 3.51 19.11
N PRO A 420 19.87 3.08 18.41
CA PRO A 420 19.74 2.62 17.04
C PRO A 420 18.76 1.44 16.94
N PRO A 421 18.03 1.29 15.81
CA PRO A 421 17.05 0.23 15.62
C PRO A 421 17.78 -1.12 15.56
N GLY A 422 17.89 -1.79 16.71
CA GLY A 422 18.63 -3.05 16.83
C GLY A 422 17.77 -4.26 16.52
N ASP A 423 16.50 -4.25 16.94
CA ASP A 423 15.57 -5.40 16.92
C ASP A 423 14.11 -4.99 16.61
N ASP A 424 13.84 -3.75 16.19
CA ASP A 424 12.48 -3.28 15.90
C ASP A 424 11.99 -3.91 14.58
N VAL A 425 10.81 -4.53 14.61
CA VAL A 425 10.19 -5.22 13.46
C VAL A 425 9.27 -4.27 12.71
N LEU A 426 8.65 -3.34 13.44
CA LEU A 426 7.71 -2.37 12.92
C LEU A 426 7.90 -1.03 13.65
N GLU A 427 8.07 0.02 12.87
CA GLU A 427 7.99 1.40 13.36
C GLU A 427 6.83 2.12 12.65
N TYR A 428 6.03 2.84 13.43
CA TYR A 428 4.83 3.49 12.96
C TYR A 428 4.76 4.92 13.51
N LEU A 429 4.63 5.88 12.61
CA LEU A 429 4.35 7.28 12.93
C LEU A 429 3.05 7.68 12.26
N TYR A 430 2.12 8.19 13.05
CA TYR A 430 0.84 8.72 12.60
C TYR A 430 0.66 10.16 13.07
N VAL A 431 0.26 11.02 12.15
CA VAL A 431 -0.15 12.40 12.44
C VAL A 431 -1.62 12.53 12.05
N GLY A 432 -2.49 12.58 13.04
CA GLY A 432 -3.93 12.78 12.86
C GLY A 432 -4.26 14.27 12.85
N TYR A 433 -5.10 14.69 11.92
CA TYR A 433 -5.50 16.07 11.73
C TYR A 433 -6.96 16.19 11.28
N VAL A 434 -7.46 17.41 11.29
CA VAL A 434 -8.76 17.81 10.75
C VAL A 434 -8.59 18.86 9.68
#